data_AF-A0A971RM13-F1
#
_entry.id   AF-A0A971RM13-F1
#
_cell.length_a   1.000
_cell.length_b   1.000
_cell.length_c   1.000
_cell.angle_alpha   90.00
_cell.angle_beta   90.00
_cell.angle_gamma   90.00
#
_symmetry.space_group_name_H-M   'P 1'
#
loop_
_entity.id
_entity.type
_entity.pdbx_description
1 polymer ?
#
loop_
_entity_poly.entity_id
_entity_poly.type
_entity_poly.pdbx_seq_one_letter_code
_entity_poly.pdbx_strand_id
1 'polypeptide(L)'
;GVKVFPTTRYFTPGQGPSLEYLFVVDEPGTYMVELYTQPSNPVSPENTIYYGIQVNDGKINVCNTISAGQNVGDHSYNWGAGVLDNIRRHANEVTCNAGLNKLRIYAVSPAFVLEKLVIYPAGKEPAESYLGPPESYYVGKE
;
A
#
# COMPACT_ATOMS: atom_id res chain seq x y z
N GLY A 1 11.39 3.51 4.28
CA GLY A 1 10.49 2.50 3.70
C GLY A 1 11.20 1.20 3.35
N VAL A 2 10.45 0.17 2.99
CA VAL A 2 10.90 -1.15 2.52
C VAL A 2 10.75 -1.23 1.00
N LYS A 3 11.75 -1.83 0.34
CA LYS A 3 11.82 -1.96 -1.13
C LYS A 3 12.45 -3.30 -1.53
N VAL A 4 12.00 -3.86 -2.64
CA VAL A 4 12.58 -5.08 -3.23
C VAL A 4 13.94 -4.82 -3.89
N PHE A 5 14.85 -5.80 -3.76
CA PHE A 5 16.12 -5.86 -4.49
C PHE A 5 16.21 -7.17 -5.28
N PRO A 6 16.83 -7.19 -6.48
CA PRO A 6 17.36 -6.03 -7.21
C PRO A 6 16.25 -5.09 -7.73
N THR A 7 16.58 -3.81 -7.89
CA THR A 7 15.58 -2.71 -8.02
C THR A 7 14.96 -2.56 -9.41
N THR A 8 15.39 -3.34 -10.39
CA THR A 8 14.99 -3.22 -11.81
C THR A 8 14.08 -4.36 -12.28
N ARG A 9 13.73 -5.30 -11.40
CA ARG A 9 12.92 -6.47 -11.76
C ARG A 9 11.43 -6.16 -11.68
N TYR A 10 10.71 -6.63 -12.68
CA TYR A 10 9.25 -6.80 -12.64
C TYR A 10 8.95 -8.24 -12.22
N PHE A 11 7.91 -8.41 -11.42
CA PHE A 11 7.47 -9.71 -10.92
C PHE A 11 6.03 -9.97 -11.32
N THR A 12 5.72 -11.22 -11.65
CA THR A 12 4.34 -11.67 -11.76
C THR A 12 3.69 -11.56 -10.37
N PRO A 13 2.49 -10.95 -10.24
CA PRO A 13 1.78 -10.86 -8.97
C PRO A 13 1.65 -12.24 -8.29
N GLY A 14 2.05 -12.33 -7.02
CA GLY A 14 2.04 -13.58 -6.25
C GLY A 14 3.26 -14.49 -6.44
N GLN A 15 4.16 -14.18 -7.38
CA GLN A 15 5.37 -14.98 -7.64
C GLN A 15 6.66 -14.25 -7.22
N GLY A 16 6.58 -12.95 -6.92
CA GLY A 16 7.69 -12.15 -6.42
C GLY A 16 7.83 -12.18 -4.88
N PRO A 17 8.89 -11.53 -4.35
CA PRO A 17 9.04 -11.33 -2.91
C PRO A 17 7.84 -10.60 -2.32
N SER A 18 7.48 -10.97 -1.08
CA SER A 18 6.38 -10.35 -0.35
C SER A 18 6.74 -10.05 1.10
N LEU A 19 6.09 -9.04 1.65
CA LEU A 19 5.99 -8.83 3.09
C LEU A 19 4.69 -9.48 3.57
N GLU A 20 4.72 -10.17 4.71
CA GLU A 20 3.54 -10.71 5.38
C GLU A 20 3.38 -10.05 6.74
N TYR A 21 2.19 -9.49 6.98
CA TYR A 21 1.80 -8.85 8.24
C TYR A 21 0.67 -9.64 8.88
N LEU A 22 0.82 -9.98 10.15
CA LEU A 22 -0.23 -10.58 10.96
C LEU A 22 -0.97 -9.48 11.72
N PHE A 23 -2.29 -9.49 11.67
CA PHE A 23 -3.11 -8.52 12.38
C PHE A 23 -4.42 -9.17 12.88
N VAL A 24 -4.98 -8.63 13.94
CA VAL A 24 -6.23 -9.11 14.55
C VAL A 24 -7.29 -8.04 14.40
N VAL A 25 -8.49 -8.45 14.01
CA VAL A 25 -9.69 -7.60 14.05
C VAL A 25 -10.78 -8.28 14.85
N ASP A 26 -11.60 -7.51 15.57
CA ASP A 26 -12.64 -8.08 16.44
C ASP A 26 -13.81 -8.65 15.64
N GLU A 27 -14.25 -7.92 14.63
CA GLU A 27 -15.42 -8.26 13.81
C GLU A 27 -14.99 -8.64 12.38
N PRO A 28 -15.65 -9.61 11.74
CA PRO A 28 -15.45 -9.87 10.32
C PRO A 28 -16.08 -8.74 9.49
N GLY A 29 -15.57 -8.50 8.29
CA GLY A 29 -16.21 -7.55 7.37
C GLY A 29 -15.26 -6.86 6.42
N THR A 30 -15.73 -5.74 5.88
CA THR A 30 -14.98 -4.90 4.93
C THR A 30 -14.11 -3.90 5.65
N TYR A 31 -12.81 -3.91 5.33
CA TYR A 31 -11.79 -3.02 5.86
C TYR A 31 -11.06 -2.33 4.71
N MET A 32 -10.41 -1.21 5.02
CA MET A 32 -9.46 -0.55 4.14
C MET A 32 -8.05 -0.85 4.62
N VAL A 33 -7.18 -1.23 3.67
CA VAL A 33 -5.73 -1.23 3.85
C VAL A 33 -5.19 -0.03 3.09
N GLU A 34 -4.82 1.02 3.82
CA GLU A 34 -4.23 2.22 3.25
C GLU A 34 -2.70 2.15 3.33
N LEU A 35 -2.06 2.20 2.17
CA LEU A 35 -0.60 2.18 2.05
C LEU A 35 -0.07 3.59 1.87
N TYR A 36 0.92 3.94 2.69
CA TYR A 36 1.72 5.16 2.57
C TYR A 36 3.00 4.78 1.86
N THR A 37 3.21 5.35 0.68
CA THR A 37 4.32 5.00 -0.21
C THR A 37 5.11 6.23 -0.59
N GLN A 38 6.43 6.07 -0.75
CA GLN A 38 7.28 7.15 -1.26
C GLN A 38 6.74 7.59 -2.64
N PRO A 39 6.69 8.90 -2.97
CA PRO A 39 6.08 9.42 -4.19
C PRO A 39 6.97 9.21 -5.44
N SER A 40 7.42 7.97 -5.66
CA SER A 40 8.29 7.58 -6.78
C SER A 40 7.64 7.86 -8.13
N ASN A 41 8.45 8.25 -9.11
CA ASN A 41 7.99 8.35 -10.49
C ASN A 41 8.10 6.98 -11.20
N PRO A 42 7.19 6.65 -12.12
CA PRO A 42 7.31 5.45 -12.94
C PRO A 42 8.62 5.41 -13.70
N VAL A 43 9.17 4.23 -13.87
CA VAL A 43 10.45 4.01 -14.57
C VAL A 43 10.28 3.70 -16.06
N SER A 44 9.04 3.66 -16.54
CA SER A 44 8.68 3.27 -17.91
C SER A 44 7.59 4.19 -18.48
N PRO A 45 7.47 4.27 -19.82
CA PRO A 45 6.51 5.16 -20.49
C PRO A 45 5.04 4.83 -20.21
N GLU A 46 4.73 3.63 -19.74
CA GLU A 46 3.38 3.20 -19.37
C GLU A 46 2.84 3.98 -18.15
N ASN A 47 3.70 4.72 -17.44
CA ASN A 47 3.34 5.61 -16.34
C ASN A 47 2.57 4.88 -15.22
N THR A 48 3.07 3.70 -14.83
CA THR A 48 2.47 2.84 -13.81
C THR A 48 3.52 2.35 -12.81
N ILE A 49 3.11 2.17 -11.56
CA ILE A 49 3.86 1.44 -10.54
C ILE A 49 2.87 0.53 -9.82
N TYR A 50 3.00 -0.78 -10.04
CA TYR A 50 2.12 -1.78 -9.45
C TYR A 50 2.68 -2.43 -8.19
N TYR A 51 1.79 -2.80 -7.29
CA TYR A 51 2.00 -3.76 -6.20
C TYR A 51 0.86 -4.77 -6.16
N GLY A 52 1.10 -5.94 -5.55
CA GLY A 52 0.06 -6.92 -5.27
C GLY A 52 -0.36 -6.85 -3.80
N ILE A 53 -1.64 -7.00 -3.52
CA ILE A 53 -2.18 -7.11 -2.15
C ILE A 53 -3.05 -8.35 -2.04
N GLN A 54 -2.89 -9.10 -0.95
CA GLN A 54 -3.69 -10.29 -0.65
C GLN A 54 -3.99 -10.34 0.84
N VAL A 55 -5.25 -10.61 1.19
CA VAL A 55 -5.64 -10.91 2.57
C VAL A 55 -6.01 -12.38 2.66
N ASN A 56 -5.44 -13.07 3.65
CA ASN A 56 -5.56 -14.50 3.89
C ASN A 56 -5.24 -15.30 2.61
N ASP A 57 -6.10 -16.27 2.28
CA ASP A 57 -6.02 -17.06 1.05
C ASP A 57 -6.94 -16.49 -0.04
N GLY A 58 -7.29 -15.20 0.07
CA GLY A 58 -8.11 -14.49 -0.90
C GLY A 58 -7.39 -14.23 -2.23
N LYS A 59 -8.09 -13.57 -3.15
CA LYS A 59 -7.54 -13.17 -4.45
C LYS A 59 -6.41 -12.13 -4.26
N ILE A 60 -5.36 -12.26 -5.07
CA ILE A 60 -4.35 -11.21 -5.21
C ILE A 60 -4.93 -10.09 -6.07
N ASN A 61 -5.06 -8.90 -5.50
CA ASN A 61 -5.43 -7.70 -6.22
C ASN A 61 -4.16 -6.95 -6.63
N VAL A 62 -4.11 -6.48 -7.89
CA VAL A 62 -2.98 -5.72 -8.42
C VAL A 62 -3.40 -4.26 -8.50
N CYS A 63 -2.67 -3.40 -7.80
CA CYS A 63 -3.05 -2.00 -7.59
C CYS A 63 -1.96 -1.08 -8.13
N ASN A 64 -2.35 0.04 -8.74
CA ASN A 64 -1.44 1.05 -9.27
C ASN A 64 -1.29 2.21 -8.27
N THR A 65 -0.06 2.64 -7.99
CA THR A 65 0.18 3.84 -7.17
C THR A 65 0.05 5.14 -7.98
N ILE A 66 -0.07 5.05 -9.30
CA ILE A 66 -0.29 6.22 -10.16
C ILE A 66 -1.78 6.39 -10.40
N SER A 67 -2.33 7.49 -9.90
CA SER A 67 -3.73 7.86 -10.11
C SER A 67 -4.02 8.09 -11.59
N ALA A 68 -5.24 7.77 -12.02
CA ALA A 68 -5.65 7.99 -13.40
C ALA A 68 -5.46 9.47 -13.81
N GLY A 69 -4.81 9.69 -14.95
CA GLY A 69 -4.52 11.03 -15.48
C GLY A 69 -3.37 11.78 -14.80
N GLN A 70 -2.72 11.21 -13.77
CA GLN A 70 -1.51 11.80 -13.18
C GLN A 70 -0.33 11.67 -14.15
N ASN A 71 0.33 12.77 -14.52
CA ASN A 71 1.57 12.73 -15.29
C ASN A 71 2.73 13.36 -14.51
N VAL A 72 3.91 12.79 -14.66
CA VAL A 72 5.10 13.31 -13.97
C VAL A 72 5.45 14.69 -14.52
N GLY A 73 5.60 15.68 -13.63
CA GLY A 73 6.03 17.02 -14.00
C GLY A 73 4.99 17.85 -14.77
N ASP A 74 3.73 17.41 -14.82
CA ASP A 74 2.64 18.17 -15.45
C ASP A 74 2.18 19.39 -14.62
N HIS A 75 2.84 19.65 -13.48
CA HIS A 75 2.48 20.67 -12.50
C HIS A 75 1.03 20.59 -12.00
N SER A 76 0.36 19.45 -12.22
CA SER A 76 -0.97 19.21 -11.68
C SER A 76 -0.90 18.99 -10.17
N TYR A 77 -2.04 19.25 -9.52
CA TYR A 77 -2.19 18.94 -8.10
C TYR A 77 -1.94 17.46 -7.80
N ASN A 78 -2.34 16.55 -8.70
CA ASN A 78 -2.23 15.11 -8.49
C ASN A 78 -0.78 14.64 -8.33
N TRP A 79 0.11 15.14 -9.18
CA TRP A 79 1.55 14.85 -9.02
C TRP A 79 2.17 15.72 -7.93
N GLY A 80 1.86 17.01 -7.90
CA GLY A 80 2.46 17.99 -7.00
C GLY A 80 2.17 17.75 -5.53
N ALA A 81 0.96 17.31 -5.17
CA ALA A 81 0.59 17.02 -3.78
C ALA A 81 1.49 15.94 -3.18
N GLY A 82 1.70 14.82 -3.89
CA GLY A 82 2.58 13.76 -3.40
C GLY A 82 4.04 14.21 -3.26
N VAL A 83 4.49 15.18 -4.05
CA VAL A 83 5.83 15.77 -3.91
C VAL A 83 5.90 16.68 -2.68
N LEU A 84 4.90 17.54 -2.47
CA LEU A 84 4.85 18.47 -1.34
C LEU A 84 4.69 17.76 0.00
N ASP A 85 3.86 16.72 0.04
CA ASP A 85 3.64 15.89 1.23
C ASP A 85 4.71 14.82 1.41
N ASN A 86 5.57 14.63 0.40
CA ASN A 86 6.59 13.59 0.34
C ASN A 86 6.03 12.17 0.57
N ILE A 87 4.77 11.93 0.19
CA ILE A 87 4.09 10.64 0.34
C ILE A 87 2.93 10.50 -0.67
N ARG A 88 2.60 9.27 -1.07
CA ARG A 88 1.33 8.93 -1.73
C ARG A 88 0.57 7.89 -0.92
N ARG A 89 -0.73 8.11 -0.76
CA ARG A 89 -1.66 7.24 -0.02
C ARG A 89 -2.55 6.46 -0.97
N HIS A 90 -2.68 5.15 -0.76
CA HIS A 90 -3.50 4.26 -1.59
C HIS A 90 -4.36 3.35 -0.71
N ALA A 91 -5.66 3.60 -0.68
CA ALA A 91 -6.62 2.79 0.06
C ALA A 91 -7.11 1.61 -0.79
N ASN A 92 -7.05 0.41 -0.21
CA ASN A 92 -7.46 -0.84 -0.84
C ASN A 92 -8.55 -1.49 0.00
N GLU A 93 -9.72 -1.72 -0.59
CA GLU A 93 -10.77 -2.46 0.09
C GLU A 93 -10.40 -3.95 0.18
N VAL A 94 -10.57 -4.53 1.36
CA VAL A 94 -10.31 -5.94 1.66
C VAL A 94 -11.40 -6.52 2.56
N THR A 95 -11.56 -7.84 2.53
CA THR A 95 -12.44 -8.56 3.45
C THR A 95 -11.62 -9.30 4.49
N CYS A 96 -11.93 -9.07 5.77
CA CYS A 96 -11.26 -9.67 6.92
C CYS A 96 -12.18 -10.66 7.64
N ASN A 97 -11.58 -11.69 8.23
CA ASN A 97 -12.24 -12.59 9.17
C ASN A 97 -12.15 -12.01 10.59
N ALA A 98 -13.05 -12.39 11.49
CA ALA A 98 -12.86 -12.14 12.92
C ALA A 98 -11.59 -12.86 13.41
N GLY A 99 -10.83 -12.22 14.28
CA GLY A 99 -9.58 -12.75 14.80
C GLY A 99 -8.39 -12.51 13.86
N LEU A 100 -7.51 -13.50 13.78
CA LEU A 100 -6.22 -13.40 13.07
C LEU A 100 -6.39 -13.40 11.55
N ASN A 101 -5.77 -12.41 10.91
CA ASN A 101 -5.68 -12.27 9.47
C ASN A 101 -4.21 -12.12 9.04
N LYS A 102 -3.95 -12.47 7.78
CA LYS A 102 -2.65 -12.28 7.12
C LYS A 102 -2.80 -11.30 5.97
N LEU A 103 -1.98 -10.26 5.94
CA LEU A 103 -1.87 -9.34 4.81
C LEU A 103 -0.55 -9.57 4.11
N ARG A 104 -0.57 -9.89 2.82
CA ARG A 104 0.62 -9.96 1.97
C ARG A 104 0.67 -8.79 1.00
N ILE A 105 1.84 -8.16 0.91
CA ILE A 105 2.14 -7.12 -0.06
C ILE A 105 3.27 -7.64 -0.96
N TYR A 106 2.96 -7.85 -2.23
CA TYR A 106 3.87 -8.40 -3.23
C TYR A 106 4.53 -7.30 -4.05
N ALA A 107 5.84 -7.43 -4.27
CA ALA A 107 6.51 -6.67 -5.31
C ALA A 107 5.95 -7.04 -6.68
N VAL A 108 5.68 -6.04 -7.53
CA VAL A 108 5.23 -6.23 -8.92
C VAL A 108 6.05 -5.34 -9.85
N SER A 109 6.02 -4.02 -9.65
CA SER A 109 6.83 -3.08 -10.42
C SER A 109 8.06 -2.58 -9.65
N PRO A 110 9.13 -2.19 -10.34
CA PRO A 110 10.17 -1.31 -9.80
C PRO A 110 9.59 -0.04 -9.17
N ALA A 111 10.42 0.64 -8.38
CA ALA A 111 10.10 1.91 -7.73
C ALA A 111 8.96 1.91 -6.69
N PHE A 112 8.35 0.76 -6.39
CA PHE A 112 7.47 0.63 -5.23
C PHE A 112 8.27 0.66 -3.93
N VAL A 113 7.94 1.60 -3.02
CA VAL A 113 8.56 1.72 -1.70
C VAL A 113 7.44 1.95 -0.67
N LEU A 114 7.30 0.99 0.26
CA LEU A 114 6.30 1.04 1.33
C LEU A 114 6.88 1.70 2.57
N GLU A 115 6.19 2.67 3.16
CA GLU A 115 6.63 3.34 4.40
C GLU A 115 5.76 2.99 5.60
N LYS A 116 4.44 2.93 5.39
CA LYS A 116 3.46 2.60 6.44
C LYS A 116 2.24 1.93 5.81
N LEU A 117 1.56 1.11 6.60
CA LEU A 117 0.21 0.64 6.31
C LEU A 117 -0.71 0.98 7.47
N VAL A 118 -1.96 1.31 7.16
CA VAL A 118 -3.01 1.60 8.15
C VAL A 118 -4.23 0.74 7.78
N ILE A 119 -4.79 0.05 8.77
CA ILE A 119 -5.95 -0.83 8.58
C ILE A 119 -7.10 -0.29 9.43
N TYR A 120 -8.25 -0.05 8.81
CA TYR A 120 -9.46 0.46 9.49
C TYR A 120 -10.74 -0.09 8.84
N PRO A 121 -11.86 -0.20 9.58
CA PRO A 121 -13.14 -0.62 8.98
C PRO A 121 -13.57 0.36 7.88
N ALA A 122 -14.21 -0.14 6.82
CA ALA A 122 -14.70 0.72 5.75
C ALA A 122 -15.65 1.81 6.30
N GLY A 123 -15.46 3.06 5.84
CA GLY A 123 -16.21 4.23 6.32
C GLY A 123 -15.82 4.73 7.72
N LYS A 124 -14.76 4.19 8.33
CA LYS A 124 -14.22 4.64 9.63
C LYS A 124 -12.77 5.10 9.51
N GLU A 125 -12.53 6.04 8.62
CA GLU A 125 -11.21 6.64 8.41
C GLU A 125 -10.66 7.23 9.74
N PRO A 126 -9.36 7.06 10.02
CA PRO A 126 -8.73 7.70 11.18
C PRO A 126 -8.80 9.22 11.11
N ALA A 127 -8.56 9.88 12.25
CA ALA A 127 -8.45 11.33 12.27
C ALA A 127 -7.32 11.82 11.35
N GLU A 128 -7.61 12.88 10.59
CA GLU A 128 -6.65 13.49 9.67
C GLU A 128 -5.39 13.97 10.40
N SER A 129 -4.24 13.60 9.86
CA SER A 129 -2.93 13.97 10.39
C SER A 129 -1.86 13.85 9.31
N TYR A 130 -0.86 14.72 9.37
CA TYR A 130 0.18 14.80 8.33
C TYR A 130 0.97 13.49 8.17
N LEU A 131 1.30 12.84 9.29
CA LEU A 131 2.07 11.58 9.28
C LEU A 131 1.18 10.34 9.31
N GLY A 132 -0.15 10.49 9.35
CA GLY A 132 -1.08 9.43 9.72
C GLY A 132 -0.98 9.03 11.20
N PRO A 133 -1.80 8.06 11.65
CA PRO A 133 -1.79 7.59 13.02
C PRO A 133 -0.43 6.98 13.42
N PRO A 134 -0.07 7.04 14.71
CA PRO A 134 1.11 6.34 15.22
C PRO A 134 0.94 4.82 15.09
N GLU A 135 2.05 4.10 15.16
CA GLU A 135 2.02 2.64 15.11
C GLU A 135 1.25 2.06 16.31
N SER A 136 0.30 1.17 16.04
CA SER A 136 -0.46 0.46 17.07
C SER A 136 0.42 -0.51 17.86
N TYR A 137 -0.18 -1.12 18.89
CA TYR A 137 0.45 -2.23 19.60
C TYR A 137 0.66 -3.43 18.66
N TYR A 138 1.76 -4.16 18.87
CA TYR A 138 1.98 -5.50 18.34
C TYR A 138 2.65 -6.36 19.42
N VAL A 139 2.45 -7.68 19.33
CA VAL A 139 3.06 -8.62 20.29
C VAL A 139 4.58 -8.55 20.19
N GLY A 140 5.24 -8.26 21.30
CA GLY A 140 6.69 -8.08 21.36
C GLY A 140 7.17 -6.64 21.18
N LYS A 141 6.26 -5.66 21.12
CA LYS A 141 6.60 -4.23 21.21
C LYS A 141 7.08 -3.91 22.63
N GLU A 142 8.32 -3.40 22.75
CA GLU A 142 8.91 -2.89 24.00
C GLU A 142 8.28 -1.56 24.44
#